data_AF-A0A2K2U4X0-F1
#
_entry.id   AF-A0A2K2U4X0-F1
#
_cell.length_a   1.000
_cell.length_b   1.000
_cell.length_c   1.000
_cell.angle_alpha   90.00
_cell.angle_beta   90.00
_cell.angle_gamma   90.00
#
_symmetry.space_group_name_H-M   'P 1'
#
loop_
_entity.id
_entity.type
_entity.pdbx_description
1 polymer ?
#
loop_
_entity_poly.entity_id
_entity_poly.type
_entity_poly.pdbx_seq_one_letter_code
_entity_poly.pdbx_strand_id
1 'polypeptide(L)'
;MWDGAAEATSEDGGDPAPEGFEDEALALEGREDVRADASAPVVGFTTQGEVAVAFEEAAEELEGKGWTQVESGMPACGTFVKRDGTYRWLFVSGVQVGKDASMVVHYDGQLDGKG
;
A
#
# COMPACT_ATOMS: atom_id res chain seq x y z
N MET A 1 -2.49 27.96 33.60
CA MET A 1 -3.79 28.09 32.94
C MET A 1 -3.58 28.97 31.72
N TRP A 2 -3.28 28.33 30.59
CA TRP A 2 -3.58 28.68 29.19
C TRP A 2 -2.82 27.63 28.34
N ASP A 3 -3.58 26.65 27.88
CA ASP A 3 -3.95 26.45 26.47
C ASP A 3 -2.85 25.72 25.70
N GLY A 4 -2.87 24.40 25.90
CA GLY A 4 -2.29 23.47 24.94
C GLY A 4 -3.12 23.53 23.67
N ALA A 5 -2.72 24.43 22.77
CA ALA A 5 -2.88 24.15 21.35
C ALA A 5 -1.88 23.03 21.05
N ALA A 6 -2.34 21.78 21.14
CA ALA A 6 -1.78 20.74 20.32
C ALA A 6 -2.03 21.21 18.89
N GLU A 7 -1.06 21.91 18.32
CA GLU A 7 -0.92 22.02 16.88
C GLU A 7 -0.85 20.59 16.41
N ALA A 8 -1.97 20.07 15.92
CA ALA A 8 -1.99 18.91 15.07
C ALA A 8 -1.15 19.32 13.86
N THR A 9 0.16 19.06 13.95
CA THR A 9 1.00 19.04 12.79
C THR A 9 0.47 17.89 11.96
N SER A 10 -0.43 18.20 11.03
CA SER A 10 -0.62 17.41 9.83
C SER A 10 0.66 17.55 9.02
N GLU A 11 1.75 17.00 9.56
CA GLU A 11 2.89 16.60 8.78
C GLU A 11 2.44 15.32 8.07
N ASP A 12 1.75 15.53 6.95
CA ASP A 12 1.53 14.54 5.90
C ASP A 12 2.91 14.17 5.34
N GLY A 13 3.68 13.45 6.16
CA GLY A 13 5.13 13.26 6.03
C GLY A 13 5.50 12.04 5.20
N GLY A 14 4.64 11.64 4.27
CA GLY A 14 4.93 10.61 3.27
C GLY A 14 5.32 11.26 1.95
N ASP A 15 6.28 10.67 1.24
CA ASP A 15 6.50 11.03 -0.15
C ASP A 15 5.26 10.62 -0.99
N PRO A 16 4.99 11.32 -2.11
CA PRO A 16 3.93 10.91 -3.02
C PRO A 16 4.16 9.48 -3.52
N ALA A 17 3.07 8.79 -3.85
CA ALA A 17 3.17 7.46 -4.44
C ALA A 17 4.06 7.49 -5.70
N PRO A 18 4.85 6.43 -5.94
CA PRO A 18 5.68 6.34 -7.13
C PRO A 18 4.88 6.51 -8.42
N GLU A 19 5.50 7.12 -9.43
CA GLU A 19 4.86 7.34 -10.73
C GLU A 19 4.36 6.01 -11.33
N GLY A 20 3.09 5.97 -11.74
CA GLY A 20 2.47 4.78 -12.33
C GLY A 20 2.05 3.69 -11.33
N PHE A 21 2.29 3.88 -10.02
CA PHE A 21 1.88 2.90 -9.00
C PHE A 21 0.36 2.71 -8.98
N GLU A 22 -0.42 3.78 -9.05
CA GLU A 22 -1.89 3.69 -8.96
C GLU A 22 -2.50 3.01 -10.18
N ASP A 23 -1.91 3.23 -11.36
CA ASP A 23 -2.34 2.61 -12.61
C ASP A 23 -2.01 1.11 -12.64
N GLU A 24 -0.81 0.74 -12.17
CA GLU A 24 -0.33 -0.64 -12.28
C GLU A 24 -0.63 -1.51 -11.07
N ALA A 25 -0.68 -0.96 -9.85
CA ALA A 25 -0.85 -1.69 -8.59
C ALA A 25 -2.19 -1.39 -7.92
N LEU A 26 -2.29 -0.41 -7.01
CA LEU A 26 -3.52 -0.09 -6.28
C LEU A 26 -3.86 1.39 -6.38
N ALA A 27 -5.12 1.69 -6.70
CA ALA A 27 -5.66 3.05 -6.66
C ALA A 27 -5.66 3.54 -5.20
N LEU A 28 -5.12 4.72 -4.95
CA LEU A 28 -5.01 5.29 -3.60
C LEU A 28 -6.13 6.29 -3.32
N GLU A 29 -6.93 6.65 -4.33
CA GLU A 29 -8.12 7.48 -4.17
C GLU A 29 -9.08 6.88 -3.13
N GLY A 30 -9.47 7.70 -2.14
CA GLY A 30 -10.38 7.28 -1.07
C GLY A 30 -9.72 6.53 0.10
N ARG A 31 -8.42 6.24 0.04
CA ARG A 31 -7.65 5.68 1.15
C ARG A 31 -7.10 6.78 2.06
N GLU A 32 -6.94 6.47 3.34
CA GLU A 32 -6.47 7.41 4.37
C GLU A 32 -4.98 7.20 4.66
N ASP A 33 -4.28 8.20 5.22
CA ASP A 33 -2.88 8.10 5.67
C ASP A 33 -1.91 7.49 4.63
N VAL A 34 -2.09 7.82 3.36
CA VAL A 34 -1.22 7.31 2.28
C VAL A 34 0.19 7.85 2.47
N ARG A 35 1.19 6.95 2.57
CA ARG A 35 2.60 7.30 2.72
C ARG A 35 3.47 6.40 1.86
N ALA A 36 4.29 6.98 1.00
CA ALA A 36 5.40 6.26 0.39
C ALA A 36 6.72 6.56 1.12
N ASP A 37 7.63 5.60 1.10
CA ASP A 37 9.00 5.77 1.59
C ASP A 37 9.92 6.04 0.38
N ALA A 38 10.57 7.20 0.29
CA ALA A 38 11.50 7.46 -0.81
C ALA A 38 12.80 6.61 -0.75
N SER A 39 13.10 6.02 0.42
CA SER A 39 14.28 5.20 0.67
C SER A 39 14.02 3.70 0.56
N ALA A 40 12.76 3.27 0.51
CA ALA A 40 12.37 1.87 0.41
C ALA A 40 11.17 1.70 -0.54
N PRO A 41 11.08 0.63 -1.34
CA PRO A 41 9.99 0.47 -2.30
C PRO A 41 8.71 0.02 -1.60
N VAL A 42 8.09 0.93 -0.84
CA VAL A 42 6.96 0.68 0.04
C VAL A 42 5.96 1.82 -0.05
N VAL A 43 4.68 1.46 -0.21
CA VAL A 43 3.53 2.37 -0.04
C VAL A 43 2.64 1.80 1.07
N GLY A 44 2.33 2.62 2.07
CA GLY A 44 1.37 2.30 3.13
C GLY A 44 0.13 3.17 3.02
N PHE A 45 -1.01 2.65 3.48
CA PHE A 45 -2.26 3.39 3.59
C PHE A 45 -3.18 2.73 4.62
N THR A 46 -4.22 3.44 5.02
CA THR A 46 -5.28 2.96 5.92
C THR A 46 -6.61 2.90 5.16
N THR A 47 -7.42 1.90 5.48
CA THR A 47 -8.82 1.80 5.02
C THR A 47 -9.72 1.39 6.18
N GLN A 48 -10.98 1.79 6.14
CA GLN A 48 -11.95 1.45 7.18
C GLN A 48 -12.39 -0.01 7.06
N GLY A 49 -12.55 -0.69 8.20
CA GLY A 49 -13.10 -2.04 8.24
C GLY A 49 -12.08 -3.13 8.60
N GLU A 50 -12.45 -4.37 8.29
CA GLU A 50 -11.65 -5.54 8.64
C GLU A 50 -10.50 -5.74 7.66
N VAL A 51 -9.33 -6.05 8.19
CA VAL A 51 -8.10 -6.26 7.41
C VAL A 51 -8.22 -7.39 6.39
N ALA A 52 -9.01 -8.42 6.69
CA ALA A 52 -9.25 -9.52 5.76
C ALA A 52 -10.04 -9.06 4.52
N VAL A 53 -11.06 -8.24 4.72
CA VAL A 53 -11.87 -7.66 3.63
C VAL A 53 -11.03 -6.68 2.82
N ALA A 54 -10.30 -5.79 3.49
CA ALA A 54 -9.40 -4.84 2.83
C ALA A 54 -8.33 -5.54 1.97
N PHE A 55 -7.80 -6.67 2.43
CA PHE A 55 -6.86 -7.46 1.67
C PHE A 55 -7.51 -8.16 0.48
N GLU A 56 -8.72 -8.70 0.64
CA GLU A 56 -9.49 -9.32 -0.45
C GLU A 56 -9.81 -8.29 -1.55
N GLU A 57 -10.29 -7.10 -1.19
CA GLU A 57 -10.54 -6.01 -2.14
C GLU A 57 -9.27 -5.58 -2.88
N ALA A 58 -8.13 -5.49 -2.17
CA ALA A 58 -6.84 -5.20 -2.79
C ALA A 58 -6.39 -6.33 -3.73
N ALA A 59 -6.62 -7.58 -3.36
CA ALA A 59 -6.30 -8.73 -4.21
C ALA A 59 -7.14 -8.74 -5.49
N GLU A 60 -8.45 -8.51 -5.39
CA GLU A 60 -9.35 -8.42 -6.55
C GLU A 60 -8.95 -7.28 -7.51
N GLU A 61 -8.58 -6.12 -6.97
CA GLU A 61 -8.11 -4.99 -7.76
C GLU A 61 -6.82 -5.34 -8.53
N LEU A 62 -5.86 -5.98 -7.84
CA LEU A 62 -4.61 -6.44 -8.44
C LEU A 62 -4.86 -7.49 -9.52
N GLU A 63 -5.73 -8.46 -9.27
CA GLU A 63 -6.11 -9.45 -10.28
C GLU A 63 -6.76 -8.81 -11.51
N GLY A 64 -7.63 -7.81 -11.30
CA GLY A 64 -8.22 -7.00 -12.38
C GLY A 64 -7.19 -6.26 -13.23
N LYS A 65 -6.05 -5.90 -12.64
CA LYS A 65 -4.89 -5.27 -13.31
C LYS A 65 -3.87 -6.29 -13.87
N GLY A 66 -4.20 -7.57 -13.85
CA GLY A 66 -3.40 -8.66 -14.44
C GLY A 66 -2.32 -9.23 -13.53
N TRP A 67 -2.37 -8.93 -12.23
CA TRP A 67 -1.52 -9.59 -11.24
C TRP A 67 -2.02 -11.01 -10.97
N THR A 68 -1.11 -11.89 -10.59
CA THR A 68 -1.44 -13.23 -10.11
C THR A 68 -1.02 -13.36 -8.66
N GLN A 69 -1.98 -13.66 -7.78
CA GLN A 69 -1.69 -13.91 -6.38
C GLN A 69 -0.95 -15.25 -6.21
N VAL A 70 0.09 -15.23 -5.39
CA VAL A 70 0.78 -16.41 -4.85
C VAL A 70 0.36 -16.53 -3.39
N GLU A 71 -0.44 -17.56 -3.10
CA GLU A 71 -0.98 -17.78 -1.77
C GLU A 71 0.15 -17.96 -0.73
N SER A 72 0.09 -17.15 0.32
CA SER A 72 1.04 -17.20 1.44
C SER A 72 0.64 -18.20 2.53
N GLY A 73 -0.62 -18.66 2.51
CA GLY A 73 -1.24 -19.46 3.56
C GLY A 73 -1.56 -18.68 4.85
N MET A 74 -1.36 -17.36 4.84
CA MET A 74 -1.58 -16.47 5.98
C MET A 74 -2.71 -15.48 5.65
N PRO A 75 -3.62 -15.20 6.61
CA PRO A 75 -4.67 -14.21 6.39
C PRO A 75 -4.08 -12.81 6.27
N ALA A 76 -4.66 -11.99 5.38
CA ALA A 76 -4.28 -10.59 5.16
C ALA A 76 -2.83 -10.34 4.74
N CYS A 77 -2.16 -11.32 4.13
CA CYS A 77 -0.90 -11.07 3.43
C CYS A 77 -0.72 -11.98 2.22
N GLY A 78 -0.04 -11.47 1.19
CA GLY A 78 0.15 -12.21 -0.05
C GLY A 78 1.20 -11.58 -0.95
N THR A 79 1.80 -12.42 -1.78
CA THR A 79 2.69 -11.99 -2.85
C THR A 79 1.92 -11.97 -4.15
N PHE A 80 2.14 -10.96 -4.97
CA PHE A 80 1.53 -10.84 -6.29
C PHE A 80 2.64 -10.70 -7.32
N VAL A 81 2.48 -11.39 -8.45
CA VAL A 81 3.44 -11.33 -9.56
C VAL A 81 2.75 -10.93 -10.84
N LYS A 82 3.42 -10.12 -11.65
CA LYS A 82 2.95 -9.69 -12.96
C LYS A 82 4.05 -9.93 -13.99
N ARG A 83 3.68 -10.38 -15.18
CA ARG A 83 4.65 -10.73 -16.24
C ARG A 83 5.31 -9.49 -16.83
N ASP A 84 4.52 -8.46 -17.05
CA ASP A 84 4.87 -7.27 -17.82
C ASP A 84 4.44 -6.02 -17.04
N GLY A 85 5.16 -4.91 -17.23
CA GLY A 85 4.95 -3.67 -16.46
C GLY A 85 6.22 -3.19 -15.79
N THR A 86 6.11 -2.01 -15.17
CA THR A 86 7.17 -1.39 -14.36
C THR A 86 7.36 -2.18 -13.07
N TYR A 87 6.24 -2.52 -12.43
CA TYR A 87 6.20 -3.37 -11.25
C TYR A 87 5.89 -4.80 -11.66
N ARG A 88 6.69 -5.75 -11.20
CA ARG A 88 6.53 -7.17 -11.51
C ARG A 88 6.33 -8.03 -10.28
N TRP A 89 6.66 -7.50 -9.11
CA TRP A 89 6.47 -8.16 -7.84
C TRP A 89 5.92 -7.19 -6.81
N LEU A 90 4.87 -7.62 -6.11
CA LEU A 90 4.34 -6.94 -4.94
C LEU A 90 4.26 -7.92 -3.77
N PHE A 91 4.45 -7.39 -2.57
CA PHE A 91 4.05 -8.04 -1.34
C PHE A 91 3.12 -7.11 -0.58
N VAL A 92 1.88 -7.56 -0.43
CA VAL A 92 0.83 -6.84 0.28
C VAL A 92 0.66 -7.49 1.64
N SER A 93 0.68 -6.69 2.69
CA SER A 93 0.37 -7.13 4.04
C SER A 93 -0.54 -6.12 4.73
N GLY A 94 -1.44 -6.64 5.55
CA GLY A 94 -2.36 -5.85 6.35
C GLY A 94 -2.25 -6.19 7.83
N VAL A 95 -2.53 -5.20 8.67
CA VAL A 95 -2.69 -5.34 10.12
C VAL A 95 -3.95 -4.60 10.56
N GLN A 96 -4.73 -5.22 11.45
CA GLN A 96 -5.89 -4.57 12.07
C GLN A 96 -5.42 -3.54 13.10
N VAL A 97 -5.91 -2.30 12.97
CA VAL A 97 -5.67 -1.19 13.89
C VAL A 97 -7.01 -0.63 14.37
N GLY A 98 -7.47 -1.10 15.53
CA GLY A 98 -8.78 -0.70 16.05
C GLY A 98 -9.91 -1.16 15.13
N LYS A 99 -10.63 -0.21 14.52
CA LYS A 99 -11.72 -0.48 13.57
C LYS A 99 -11.28 -0.41 12.10
N ASP A 100 -10.02 -0.07 11.88
CA ASP A 100 -9.47 0.20 10.57
C ASP A 100 -8.37 -0.82 10.25
N ALA A 101 -8.05 -0.95 8.98
CA ALA A 101 -7.00 -1.80 8.48
C ALA A 101 -5.85 -0.94 7.95
N SER A 102 -4.65 -1.16 8.47
CA SER A 102 -3.43 -0.56 7.94
C SER A 102 -2.79 -1.55 6.98
N MET A 103 -2.57 -1.11 5.75
CA MET A 103 -2.06 -1.92 4.66
C MET A 103 -0.71 -1.38 4.20
N VAL A 104 0.18 -2.29 3.85
CA VAL A 104 1.51 -2.00 3.34
C VAL A 104 1.73 -2.79 2.07
N VAL A 105 2.22 -2.13 1.04
CA VAL A 105 2.56 -2.70 -0.25
C VAL A 105 4.03 -2.48 -0.51
N HIS A 106 4.79 -3.56 -0.44
CA HIS A 106 6.16 -3.59 -0.94
C HIS A 106 6.13 -3.89 -2.43
N TYR A 107 6.96 -3.23 -3.22
CA TYR A 107 7.12 -3.49 -4.64
C TYR A 107 8.59 -3.74 -4.98
N ASP A 108 8.87 -4.30 -6.16
CA ASP A 108 10.26 -4.39 -6.62
C ASP A 108 10.78 -2.98 -6.95
N GLY A 109 11.81 -2.55 -6.22
CA GLY A 109 12.34 -1.18 -6.27
C GLY A 109 13.12 -0.83 -7.54
N GLN A 110 12.79 -1.42 -8.69
CA GLN A 110 13.46 -1.11 -9.94
C GLN A 110 12.90 0.18 -10.56
N LEU A 111 13.04 1.30 -9.85
CA LEU A 111 13.07 2.60 -10.49
C LEU A 111 14.42 2.67 -11.22
N ASP A 112 14.40 2.47 -12.54
CA ASP A 112 15.57 2.42 -13.41
C ASP A 112 16.65 3.48 -13.05
N GLY A 113 17.85 3.04 -12.65
CA GLY A 113 18.98 3.96 -12.52
C GLY A 113 20.23 3.49 -11.76
N LYS A 114 21.09 2.74 -12.45
CA LYS A 114 22.52 2.42 -12.17
C LYS A 114 22.85 1.30 -11.18
N GLY A 115 23.16 0.13 -11.77
CA GLY A 115 24.32 -0.67 -11.35
C GLY A 115 25.58 -0.26 -12.12
#